data_AF-A0A1G1K1C4-F1
#
_entry.id   AF-A0A1G1K1C4-F1
#
_cell.length_a   1.000
_cell.length_b   1.000
_cell.length_c   1.000
_cell.angle_alpha   90.00
_cell.angle_beta   90.00
_cell.angle_gamma   90.00
#
_symmetry.space_group_name_H-M   'P 1'
#
loop_
_entity.id
_entity.type
_entity.pdbx_description
1 polymer ?
#
loop_
_entity_poly.entity_id
_entity_poly.type
_entity_poly.pdbx_seq_one_letter_code
_entity_poly.pdbx_strand_id
1 'polypeptide(L)'
;MRPSDRRSNPDSKIKRLYRSAGGKRSNLSTGKGRLELPTQTPGGKSVYHQYVIRTPRRDQLLTYLKSAGIASGVYYPLPLHLQPCFKSLGYKHGDFHEAERASHEVLSLPLYPQITPASQQAVVSSIKKFFRLPLK
;
A
#
# COMPACT_ATOMS: atom_id res chain seq x y z
N MET A 1 -27.47 1.37 27.20
CA MET A 1 -26.39 2.01 26.43
C MET A 1 -26.37 1.34 25.04
N ARG A 2 -26.65 2.08 23.95
CA ARG A 2 -26.81 1.46 22.61
C ARG A 2 -25.42 1.06 22.04
N PRO A 3 -25.29 -0.06 21.34
CA PRO A 3 -24.03 -0.48 20.69
C PRO A 3 -23.48 0.49 19.62
N SER A 4 -24.20 1.57 19.31
CA SER A 4 -23.87 2.56 18.28
C SER A 4 -22.78 3.56 18.68
N ASP A 5 -22.51 3.73 19.98
CA ASP A 5 -21.78 4.93 20.45
C ASP A 5 -20.31 4.68 20.82
N ARG A 6 -19.70 3.57 20.37
CA ARG A 6 -18.34 3.17 20.79
C ARG A 6 -17.35 2.81 19.68
N ARG A 7 -17.40 3.45 18.50
CA ARG A 7 -16.28 3.40 17.55
C ARG A 7 -16.06 4.75 16.87
N SER A 8 -15.19 5.59 17.43
CA SER A 8 -14.53 6.62 16.65
C SER A 8 -13.76 5.90 15.53
N ASN A 9 -14.21 6.06 14.29
CA ASN A 9 -13.74 5.26 13.16
C ASN A 9 -12.24 5.54 12.89
N PRO A 10 -11.30 4.61 13.21
CA PRO A 10 -9.85 4.81 13.01
C PRO A 10 -9.51 5.07 11.54
N ASP A 11 -10.38 4.56 10.67
CA ASP A 11 -10.46 4.68 9.23
C ASP A 11 -10.44 6.15 8.75
N SER A 12 -10.95 7.10 9.54
CA SER A 12 -10.98 8.52 9.15
C SER A 12 -9.62 9.23 9.26
N LYS A 13 -8.80 8.87 10.26
CA LYS A 13 -7.50 9.52 10.51
C LYS A 13 -6.41 8.95 9.61
N ILE A 14 -6.33 7.63 9.48
CA ILE A 14 -5.38 6.92 8.60
C ILE A 14 -5.62 7.31 7.13
N LYS A 15 -6.88 7.29 6.67
CA LYS A 15 -7.22 7.75 5.32
C LYS A 15 -6.84 9.21 5.08
N ARG A 16 -6.89 10.07 6.10
CA ARG A 16 -6.55 11.49 5.97
C ARG A 16 -5.04 11.70 5.94
N LEU A 17 -4.28 10.93 6.70
CA LEU A 17 -2.81 10.99 6.75
C LEU A 17 -2.15 10.45 5.49
N TYR A 18 -2.64 9.33 4.94
CA TYR A 18 -2.17 8.83 3.64
C TYR A 18 -2.73 9.64 2.45
N ARG A 19 -3.92 10.28 2.56
CA ARG A 19 -4.40 11.23 1.54
C ARG A 19 -3.65 12.57 1.56
N SER A 20 -3.31 13.12 2.73
CA SER A 20 -2.48 14.33 2.85
C SER A 20 -1.03 14.09 2.40
N ALA A 21 -0.64 12.83 2.20
CA ALA A 21 0.59 12.47 1.52
C ALA A 21 0.64 12.88 0.03
N GLY A 22 -0.47 13.38 -0.52
CA GLY A 22 -0.55 13.92 -1.89
C GLY A 22 -1.59 13.23 -2.78
N GLY A 23 -2.29 12.21 -2.28
CA GLY A 23 -3.21 11.40 -3.07
C GLY A 23 -4.48 12.13 -3.52
N LYS A 24 -4.44 12.79 -4.68
CA LYS A 24 -5.65 12.87 -5.52
C LYS A 24 -5.84 11.53 -6.24
N ARG A 25 -7.10 11.26 -6.61
CA ARG A 25 -7.73 9.99 -7.03
C ARG A 25 -7.06 9.17 -8.16
N SER A 26 -5.94 9.60 -8.69
CA SER A 26 -5.27 8.93 -9.80
C SER A 26 -3.80 9.32 -9.76
N ASN A 27 -2.93 8.31 -9.76
CA ASN A 27 -1.51 8.36 -10.10
C ASN A 27 -0.76 9.62 -9.61
N LEU A 28 -0.02 9.49 -8.50
CA LEU A 28 1.05 10.45 -8.23
C LEU A 28 2.21 10.18 -9.21
N SER A 29 2.03 10.58 -10.48
CA SER A 29 3.10 10.63 -11.48
C SER A 29 3.82 11.97 -11.31
N THR A 30 4.68 12.04 -10.30
CA THR A 30 5.73 13.07 -10.33
C THR A 30 6.86 12.50 -11.17
N GLY A 31 7.55 13.33 -11.97
CA GLY A 31 8.60 12.91 -12.91
C GLY A 31 9.84 12.20 -12.30
N LYS A 32 9.72 11.63 -11.09
CA LYS A 32 10.75 10.91 -10.32
C LYS A 32 10.30 9.50 -9.85
N GLY A 33 9.09 9.06 -10.21
CA GLY A 33 8.59 7.69 -9.97
C GLY A 33 7.06 7.61 -9.80
N ARG A 34 6.46 6.46 -10.14
CA ARG A 34 5.01 6.20 -9.98
C ARG A 34 4.74 5.62 -8.59
N LEU A 35 3.88 6.27 -7.81
CA LEU A 35 3.32 5.75 -6.57
C LEU A 35 1.79 5.74 -6.67
N GLU A 36 1.18 4.59 -6.45
CA GLU A 36 -0.26 4.42 -6.42
C GLU A 36 -0.73 4.10 -5.02
N LEU A 37 -1.82 4.75 -4.63
CA LEU A 37 -2.48 4.54 -3.35
C LEU A 37 -3.69 3.62 -3.54
N PRO A 38 -4.09 2.86 -2.50
CA PRO A 38 -5.27 2.02 -2.58
C PRO A 38 -6.51 2.88 -2.81
N THR A 39 -7.33 2.47 -3.77
CA THR A 39 -8.62 3.09 -4.10
C THR A 39 -9.78 2.21 -3.63
N GLN A 40 -10.94 2.82 -3.36
CA GLN A 40 -12.17 2.09 -3.06
C GLN A 40 -13.07 2.10 -4.31
N THR A 41 -13.67 0.96 -4.60
CA THR A 41 -14.70 0.85 -5.64
C THR A 41 -15.98 1.57 -5.21
N PRO A 42 -16.78 2.10 -6.15
CA PRO A 42 -18.11 2.64 -5.84
C PRO A 42 -18.93 1.63 -5.03
N GLY A 43 -19.50 2.06 -3.90
CA GLY A 43 -20.26 1.20 -2.99
C GLY A 43 -19.42 0.28 -2.09
N GLY A 44 -18.11 0.13 -2.34
CA GLY A 44 -17.22 -0.70 -1.55
C GLY A 44 -16.67 0.00 -0.31
N LYS A 45 -16.84 -0.61 0.87
CA LYS A 45 -16.18 -0.19 2.12
C LYS A 45 -15.11 -1.22 2.50
N SER A 46 -13.84 -0.86 2.32
CA SER A 46 -12.73 -1.65 2.84
C SER A 46 -12.64 -1.54 4.36
N VAL A 47 -12.41 -2.67 5.03
CA VAL A 47 -12.03 -2.74 6.45
C VAL A 47 -10.51 -2.56 6.65
N TYR A 48 -9.76 -2.45 5.55
CA TYR A 48 -8.30 -2.28 5.51
C TYR A 48 -7.53 -3.31 6.35
N HIS A 49 -7.78 -4.60 6.09
CA HIS A 49 -6.92 -5.67 6.60
C HIS A 49 -5.43 -5.42 6.27
N GLN A 50 -5.16 -4.79 5.11
CA GLN A 50 -3.84 -4.29 4.73
C GLN A 50 -3.97 -2.91 4.09
N TYR A 51 -2.93 -2.09 4.23
CA TYR A 51 -2.78 -0.85 3.48
C TYR A 51 -1.73 -1.03 2.39
N VAL A 52 -2.17 -1.41 1.19
CA VAL A 52 -1.28 -1.77 0.08
C VAL A 52 -1.15 -0.60 -0.90
N ILE A 53 0.09 -0.16 -1.12
CA ILE A 53 0.47 0.79 -2.18
C ILE A 53 1.12 0.03 -3.34
N ARG A 54 1.22 0.65 -4.51
CA ARG A 54 1.94 0.10 -5.67
C ARG A 54 3.00 1.05 -6.20
N THR A 55 4.16 0.52 -6.56
CA THR A 55 5.21 1.26 -7.24
C THR A 55 6.18 0.33 -7.97
N PRO A 56 6.68 0.66 -9.17
CA PRO A 56 7.74 -0.12 -9.82
C PRO A 56 9.07 -0.09 -9.04
N ARG A 57 9.22 0.82 -8.06
CA ARG A 57 10.40 0.91 -7.19
C ARG A 57 10.20 0.17 -5.86
N ARG A 58 9.39 -0.91 -5.87
CA ARG A 58 8.92 -1.61 -4.66
C ARG A 58 10.05 -2.06 -3.75
N ASP A 59 11.03 -2.78 -4.29
CA ASP A 59 12.14 -3.34 -3.50
C ASP A 59 13.06 -2.25 -2.94
N GLN A 60 13.27 -1.17 -3.70
CA GLN A 60 14.01 0.01 -3.25
C GLN A 60 13.29 0.70 -2.09
N LEU A 61 11.96 0.87 -2.19
CA LEU A 61 11.15 1.47 -1.14
C LEU A 61 11.10 0.58 0.11
N LEU A 62 10.93 -0.73 -0.05
CA LEU A 62 10.97 -1.70 1.05
C LEU A 62 12.30 -1.61 1.83
N THR A 63 13.42 -1.63 1.11
CA THR A 63 14.76 -1.49 1.70
C THR A 63 14.91 -0.16 2.43
N TYR A 64 14.46 0.94 1.81
CA TYR A 64 14.50 2.28 2.40
C TYR A 64 13.68 2.35 3.70
N LEU A 65 12.44 1.88 3.70
CA LEU A 65 11.56 1.87 4.87
C LEU A 65 12.12 0.97 5.98
N LYS A 66 12.68 -0.19 5.63
CA LYS A 66 13.35 -1.07 6.60
C LYS A 66 14.54 -0.37 7.27
N SER A 67 15.34 0.36 6.50
CA SER A 67 16.46 1.14 7.04
C SER A 67 16.02 2.27 7.99
N ALA A 68 14.79 2.78 7.81
CA ALA A 68 14.16 3.77 8.67
C ALA A 68 13.38 3.16 9.85
N GLY A 69 13.49 1.85 10.09
CA GLY A 69 12.76 1.17 11.18
C GLY A 69 11.26 1.00 10.95
N ILE A 70 10.78 1.17 9.71
CA ILE A 70 9.37 1.05 9.35
C ILE A 70 9.09 -0.35 8.83
N ALA A 71 8.31 -1.13 9.58
CA ALA A 71 7.87 -2.45 9.18
C ALA A 71 7.05 -2.36 7.88
N SER A 72 7.42 -3.10 6.84
CA SER A 72 6.66 -3.17 5.59
C SER A 72 6.88 -4.55 4.97
N GLY A 73 5.94 -4.99 4.13
CA GLY A 73 5.94 -6.37 3.65
C GLY A 73 5.32 -6.54 2.27
N VAL A 74 5.69 -7.63 1.60
CA VAL A 74 5.20 -7.98 0.27
C VAL A 74 4.21 -9.13 0.38
N TYR A 75 2.97 -8.87 -0.02
CA TYR A 75 1.88 -9.84 -0.05
C TYR A 75 1.14 -9.70 -1.39
N TYR A 76 1.38 -10.54 -2.39
CA TYR A 76 2.32 -11.67 -2.47
C TYR A 76 3.37 -11.44 -3.57
N PRO A 77 4.61 -11.94 -3.42
CA PRO A 77 5.70 -11.67 -4.35
C PRO A 77 5.63 -12.46 -5.67
N LEU A 78 4.78 -13.49 -5.73
CA LEU A 78 4.60 -14.35 -6.91
C LEU A 78 3.10 -14.61 -7.13
N PRO A 79 2.55 -14.34 -8.34
CA PRO A 79 1.14 -14.57 -8.63
C PRO A 79 0.83 -16.06 -8.70
N LEU A 80 -0.45 -16.41 -8.47
CA LEU A 80 -0.86 -17.81 -8.31
C LEU A 80 -0.50 -18.69 -9.51
N HIS A 81 -0.67 -18.21 -10.75
CA HIS A 81 -0.40 -19.00 -11.96
C HIS A 81 1.06 -19.39 -12.14
N LEU A 82 1.99 -18.73 -11.44
CA LEU A 82 3.42 -19.05 -11.46
C LEU A 82 3.88 -19.84 -10.23
N GLN A 83 3.00 -20.10 -9.27
CA GLN A 83 3.36 -20.91 -8.09
C GLN A 83 3.58 -22.37 -8.49
N PRO A 84 4.56 -23.08 -7.90
CA PRO A 84 4.87 -24.47 -8.26
C PRO A 84 3.68 -25.43 -8.15
N CYS A 85 2.78 -25.21 -7.18
CA CYS A 85 1.59 -26.03 -6.97
C CYS A 85 0.55 -25.93 -8.10
N PHE A 86 0.59 -24.87 -8.92
CA PHE A 86 -0.31 -24.65 -10.05
C PHE A 86 0.33 -25.00 -11.41
N LYS A 87 1.54 -25.57 -11.41
CA LYS A 87 2.27 -25.92 -12.65
C LYS A 87 1.45 -26.83 -13.60
N SER A 88 0.62 -27.72 -13.05
CA SER A 88 -0.25 -28.61 -13.84
C SER A 88 -1.32 -27.90 -14.65
N LEU A 89 -1.65 -26.63 -14.33
CA LEU A 89 -2.61 -25.83 -15.09
C LEU A 89 -2.04 -25.29 -16.42
N GLY A 90 -0.73 -25.42 -16.65
CA GLY A 90 -0.08 -25.08 -17.93
C GLY A 90 0.09 -23.58 -18.20
N TYR A 91 -0.21 -22.72 -17.23
CA TYR A 91 0.03 -21.28 -17.35
C TYR A 91 1.51 -20.93 -17.30
N LYS A 92 1.88 -19.83 -17.95
CA LYS A 92 3.24 -19.30 -18.05
C LYS A 92 3.28 -17.79 -17.82
N HIS A 93 4.49 -17.27 -17.68
CA HIS A 93 4.72 -15.83 -17.61
C HIS A 93 4.17 -15.16 -18.88
N GLY A 94 3.39 -14.09 -18.70
CA GLY A 94 2.72 -13.37 -19.77
C GLY A 94 1.25 -13.78 -19.95
N ASP A 95 0.77 -14.83 -19.29
CA ASP A 95 -0.66 -15.17 -19.39
C ASP A 95 -1.53 -14.21 -18.55
N PHE A 96 -0.98 -13.63 -17.47
CA PHE A 96 -1.70 -12.75 -16.55
C PHE A 96 -0.89 -11.49 -16.20
N HIS A 97 -0.75 -10.60 -17.18
CA HIS A 97 0.05 -9.37 -17.11
C HIS A 97 -0.21 -8.53 -15.84
N GLU A 98 -1.48 -8.38 -15.45
CA GLU A 98 -1.85 -7.54 -14.30
C GLU A 98 -1.51 -8.19 -12.96
N ALA A 99 -1.64 -9.52 -12.86
CA ALA A 99 -1.27 -10.25 -11.64
C ALA A 99 0.26 -10.21 -11.44
N GLU A 100 1.01 -10.42 -12.52
CA GLU A 100 2.47 -10.33 -12.54
C GLU A 100 2.91 -8.92 -12.14
N ARG A 101 2.40 -7.89 -12.83
CA ARG A 101 2.70 -6.49 -12.52
C ARG A 101 2.37 -6.15 -11.06
N ALA A 102 1.21 -6.57 -10.57
CA ALA A 102 0.83 -6.34 -9.17
C ALA A 102 1.83 -6.99 -8.21
N SER A 103 2.22 -8.25 -8.41
CA SER A 103 3.16 -8.96 -7.52
C SER A 103 4.53 -8.27 -7.40
N HIS A 104 4.98 -7.61 -8.47
CA HIS A 104 6.22 -6.84 -8.50
C HIS A 104 6.11 -5.43 -7.88
N GLU A 105 4.90 -4.87 -7.81
CA GLU A 105 4.70 -3.48 -7.40
C GLU A 105 4.12 -3.32 -5.99
N VAL A 106 3.41 -4.32 -5.46
CA VAL A 106 2.68 -4.20 -4.19
C VAL A 106 3.63 -4.14 -2.98
N LEU A 107 3.32 -3.21 -2.08
CA LEU A 107 3.94 -3.07 -0.77
C LEU A 107 2.87 -2.76 0.29
N SER A 108 2.81 -3.59 1.32
CA SER A 108 1.95 -3.40 2.48
C SER A 108 2.66 -2.52 3.52
N LEU A 109 1.98 -1.46 3.95
CA LEU A 109 2.45 -0.52 4.97
C LEU A 109 1.84 -0.84 6.36
N PRO A 110 2.45 -0.36 7.47
CA PRO A 110 1.89 -0.52 8.80
C PRO A 110 0.46 0.01 8.89
N LEU A 111 -0.44 -0.88 9.28
CA LEU A 111 -1.81 -0.54 9.63
C LEU A 111 -2.34 -1.52 10.67
N TYR A 112 -2.58 -1.03 11.87
CA TYR A 112 -3.14 -1.80 12.99
C TYR A 112 -3.85 -0.87 13.97
N PRO A 113 -4.78 -1.35 14.82
CA PRO A 113 -5.66 -0.49 15.61
C PRO A 113 -4.93 0.48 16.56
N GLN A 114 -3.76 0.09 17.06
CA GLN A 114 -2.95 0.85 18.02
C GLN A 114 -1.89 1.76 17.36
N ILE A 115 -1.87 1.89 16.02
CA ILE A 115 -0.86 2.69 15.33
C ILE A 115 -1.00 4.19 15.68
N THR A 116 0.06 4.76 16.24
CA THR A 116 0.04 6.15 16.72
C THR A 116 0.07 7.16 15.56
N PRO A 117 -0.43 8.40 15.75
CA PRO A 117 -0.30 9.46 14.75
C PRO A 117 1.16 9.75 14.37
N ALA A 118 2.09 9.71 15.33
CA ALA A 118 3.52 9.90 15.08
C ALA A 118 4.09 8.79 14.18
N SER A 119 3.73 7.52 14.43
CA SER A 119 4.13 6.41 13.56
C SER A 119 3.57 6.57 12.14
N GLN A 120 2.31 6.98 12.01
CA GLN A 120 1.71 7.27 10.69
C GLN A 120 2.45 8.39 9.96
N GLN A 121 2.80 9.48 10.67
CA GLN A 121 3.58 10.58 10.11
C GLN A 121 4.99 10.16 9.69
N ALA A 122 5.65 9.29 10.47
CA ALA A 122 6.96 8.75 10.13
C ALA A 122 6.91 7.94 8.83
N VAL A 123 5.88 7.09 8.64
CA VAL A 123 5.67 6.35 7.40
C VAL A 123 5.47 7.30 6.22
N VAL A 124 4.52 8.24 6.34
CA VAL A 124 4.22 9.20 5.27
C VAL A 124 5.43 10.05 4.91
N SER A 125 6.15 10.57 5.91
CA SER A 125 7.33 11.41 5.70
C SER A 125 8.46 10.64 5.03
N SER A 126 8.66 9.37 5.39
CA SER A 126 9.69 8.52 4.78
C SER A 126 9.37 8.22 3.31
N ILE A 127 8.11 7.88 3.00
CA ILE A 127 7.67 7.67 1.61
C ILE A 127 7.84 8.97 0.79
N LYS A 128 7.44 10.12 1.35
CA LYS A 128 7.64 11.42 0.70
C LYS A 128 9.11 11.72 0.44
N LYS A 129 9.99 11.49 1.42
CA LYS A 129 11.45 11.68 1.26
C LYS A 129 12.00 10.79 0.15
N PHE A 130 11.64 9.50 0.13
CA PHE A 130 12.07 8.55 -0.90
C PHE A 130 11.69 9.00 -2.32
N PHE A 131 10.45 9.46 -2.51
CA PHE A 131 9.97 9.95 -3.81
C PHE A 131 10.25 11.44 -4.05
N ARG A 132 10.90 12.14 -3.12
CA ARG A 132 11.14 13.60 -3.14
C ARG A 132 9.86 14.40 -3.36
N LEU A 133 8.78 13.97 -2.71
CA LEU A 133 7.47 14.62 -2.70
C LEU A 133 7.44 15.75 -1.67
N PRO A 134 6.63 16.81 -1.89
CA PRO A 134 6.51 17.91 -0.95
C PRO A 134 5.98 17.44 0.41
N LEU A 135 6.72 17.78 1.47
CA LEU A 135 6.27 17.74 2.86
C LEU A 135 5.38 18.97 3.06
N LYS A 136 4.09 18.77 3.36
CA LYS A 136 3.16 19.81 3.78
C LYS A 136 2.88 19.58 5.25
#